data_AF-A0A7X0AX43-F1
#
_entry.id   AF-A0A7X0AX43-F1
#
_cell.length_a   1.000
_cell.length_b   1.000
_cell.length_c   1.000
_cell.angle_alpha   90.00
_cell.angle_beta   90.00
_cell.angle_gamma   90.00
#
_symmetry.space_group_name_H-M   'P 1'
#
loop_
_entity.id
_entity.type
_entity.pdbx_description
1 polymer ?
#
loop_
_entity_poly.entity_id
_entity_poly.type
_entity_poly.pdbx_seq_one_letter_code
_entity_poly.pdbx_strand_id
1 'polypeptide(L)'
;MPPSPLVPISANPIPGTPTRPGPALAAHIPALARLTAHAALSVRLACRRLEQGQDQAALDELLETAGPVLTQALEGVGRLEAALEAHGREREADWRPAATLRVRMEAAAGLLRQADILARAGLAEEAGDSREAALWTLERGLALVPPFSPVPGQDMPIHALPPTYPAEGLPRP
;
A
#
# COMPACT_ATOMS: atom_id res chain seq x y z
N MET A 1 -27.09 -49.65 41.98
CA MET A 1 -26.95 -48.79 40.79
C MET A 1 -25.57 -48.15 40.84
N PRO A 2 -24.62 -48.51 39.98
CA PRO A 2 -23.32 -47.83 39.88
C PRO A 2 -23.45 -46.57 38.98
N PRO A 3 -22.69 -45.49 39.25
CA PRO A 3 -22.69 -44.30 38.41
C PRO A 3 -21.94 -44.54 37.09
N SER A 4 -22.50 -44.03 35.99
CA SER A 4 -21.94 -44.09 34.64
C SER A 4 -20.60 -43.32 34.52
N PRO A 5 -19.64 -43.79 33.71
CA PRO A 5 -18.43 -43.03 33.43
C PRO A 5 -18.73 -41.84 32.51
N LEU A 6 -18.26 -40.66 32.91
CA LEU A 6 -18.23 -39.44 32.08
C LEU A 6 -17.31 -39.68 30.88
N VAL A 7 -17.90 -39.68 29.68
CA VAL A 7 -17.17 -39.67 28.41
C VAL A 7 -16.46 -38.32 28.27
N PRO A 8 -15.15 -38.27 27.98
CA PRO A 8 -14.47 -37.01 27.73
C PRO A 8 -15.04 -36.39 26.44
N ILE A 9 -15.56 -35.17 26.56
CA ILE A 9 -16.00 -34.35 25.44
C ILE A 9 -14.76 -34.08 24.58
N SER A 10 -14.73 -34.68 23.38
CA SER A 10 -13.77 -34.35 22.35
C SER A 10 -13.95 -32.87 22.02
N ALA A 11 -12.95 -32.06 22.35
CA ALA A 11 -12.92 -30.65 22.00
C ALA A 11 -12.82 -30.53 20.47
N ASN A 12 -13.95 -30.30 19.81
CA ASN A 12 -13.94 -29.86 18.42
C ASN A 12 -13.12 -28.55 18.35
N PRO A 13 -12.14 -28.44 17.45
CA PRO A 13 -11.43 -27.19 17.26
C PRO A 13 -12.40 -26.11 16.81
N ILE A 14 -12.38 -24.98 17.51
CA ILE A 14 -13.16 -23.78 17.22
C ILE A 14 -12.80 -23.32 15.79
N PRO A 15 -13.78 -23.19 14.87
CA PRO A 15 -13.52 -22.56 13.58
C PRO A 15 -13.36 -21.07 13.82
N GLY A 16 -12.11 -20.59 13.90
CA GLY A 16 -11.86 -19.19 14.20
C GLY A 16 -10.41 -18.75 14.36
N THR A 17 -9.42 -19.64 14.31
CA THR A 17 -8.02 -19.18 14.22
C THR A 17 -7.75 -18.63 12.82
N PRO A 18 -7.40 -17.34 12.66
CA PRO A 18 -6.91 -16.83 11.38
C PRO A 18 -5.60 -17.54 11.07
N THR A 19 -5.69 -18.58 10.25
CA THR A 19 -4.51 -19.33 9.81
C THR A 19 -3.65 -18.39 8.99
N ARG A 20 -2.43 -18.15 9.48
CA ARG A 20 -1.35 -17.39 8.84
C ARG A 20 -1.42 -17.56 7.31
N PRO A 21 -1.39 -16.47 6.52
CA PRO A 21 -1.25 -16.59 5.07
C PRO A 21 -0.04 -17.49 4.79
N GLY A 22 -0.17 -18.43 3.84
CA GLY A 22 0.94 -19.30 3.45
C GLY A 22 2.19 -18.46 3.17
N PRO A 23 3.41 -18.98 3.46
CA PRO A 23 4.64 -18.20 3.47
C PRO A 23 4.90 -17.44 2.15
N ALA A 24 4.41 -17.97 1.02
CA ALA A 24 4.48 -17.29 -0.27
C ALA A 24 3.61 -16.03 -0.32
N LEU A 25 2.37 -16.07 0.16
CA LEU A 25 1.40 -14.98 0.08
C LEU A 25 1.78 -13.80 1.00
N ALA A 26 2.29 -14.12 2.19
CA ALA A 26 2.80 -13.13 3.14
C ALA A 26 4.01 -12.33 2.61
N ALA A 27 4.80 -12.91 1.70
CA ALA A 27 5.99 -12.27 1.15
C ALA A 27 5.67 -11.20 0.08
N HIS A 28 4.54 -11.33 -0.64
CA HIS A 28 4.17 -10.43 -1.74
C HIS A 28 3.61 -9.09 -1.25
N ILE A 29 2.94 -9.09 -0.09
CA ILE A 29 2.26 -7.93 0.47
C ILE A 29 3.25 -6.78 0.79
N PRO A 30 4.37 -6.99 1.51
CA PRO A 30 5.31 -5.91 1.80
C PRO A 30 6.01 -5.36 0.54
N ALA A 31 6.23 -6.19 -0.47
CA ALA A 31 6.83 -5.75 -1.73
C ALA A 31 5.90 -4.81 -2.50
N LEU A 32 4.62 -5.17 -2.59
CA LEU A 32 3.59 -4.33 -3.20
C LEU A 32 3.40 -3.00 -2.45
N ALA A 33 3.41 -3.06 -1.12
CA ALA A 33 3.33 -1.90 -0.26
C ALA A 33 4.45 -0.88 -0.58
N ARG A 34 5.69 -1.37 -0.73
CA ARG A 34 6.85 -0.54 -1.08
C ARG A 34 6.74 0.07 -2.47
N LEU A 35 6.31 -0.69 -3.47
CA LEU A 35 6.14 -0.18 -4.83
C LEU A 35 5.07 0.91 -4.88
N THR A 36 3.94 0.69 -4.21
CA THR A 36 2.85 1.69 -4.13
C THR A 36 3.32 2.97 -3.42
N ALA A 37 4.08 2.83 -2.33
CA ALA A 37 4.62 3.95 -1.58
C ALA A 37 5.63 4.75 -2.41
N HIS A 38 6.49 4.06 -3.16
CA HIS A 38 7.43 4.69 -4.05
C HIS A 38 6.72 5.48 -5.16
N ALA A 39 5.72 4.89 -5.83
CA ALA A 39 4.93 5.61 -6.83
C ALA A 39 4.26 6.87 -6.24
N ALA A 40 3.66 6.76 -5.05
CA ALA A 40 3.04 7.91 -4.39
C ALA A 40 4.05 9.02 -4.05
N LEU A 41 5.23 8.66 -3.54
CA LEU A 41 6.29 9.63 -3.22
C LEU A 41 6.82 10.32 -4.49
N SER A 42 7.02 9.58 -5.59
CA SER A 42 7.44 10.16 -6.86
C SER A 42 6.40 11.11 -7.45
N VAL A 43 5.10 10.77 -7.40
CA VAL A 43 4.04 11.70 -7.82
C VAL A 43 4.06 12.96 -6.96
N ARG A 44 4.20 12.83 -5.64
CA ARG A 44 4.26 13.98 -4.73
C ARG A 44 5.48 14.86 -5.02
N LEU A 45 6.63 14.25 -5.29
CA LEU A 45 7.85 14.96 -5.67
C LEU A 45 7.67 15.72 -6.99
N ALA A 46 7.05 15.09 -7.99
CA ALA A 46 6.74 15.74 -9.25
C ALA A 46 5.82 16.96 -9.05
N CYS A 47 4.76 16.84 -8.24
CA CYS A 47 3.90 17.98 -7.90
C CYS A 47 4.70 19.12 -7.25
N ARG A 48 5.58 18.80 -6.30
CA ARG A 48 6.46 19.80 -5.67
C ARG A 48 7.41 20.47 -6.65
N ARG A 49 7.93 19.73 -7.63
CA ARG A 49 8.79 20.29 -8.68
C ARG A 49 8.03 21.23 -9.61
N LEU A 50 6.77 20.92 -9.94
CA LEU A 50 5.89 21.81 -10.71
C LEU A 50 5.60 23.12 -9.95
N GLU A 51 5.31 23.04 -8.65
CA GLU A 51 5.15 24.23 -7.80
C GLU A 51 6.40 25.14 -7.80
N GLN A 52 7.58 24.56 -8.05
CA GLN A 52 8.86 25.26 -8.13
C GLN A 52 9.23 25.71 -9.56
N GLY A 53 8.37 25.47 -10.56
CA GLY A 53 8.64 25.78 -11.97
C GLY A 53 9.67 24.85 -12.63
N GLN A 54 9.91 23.67 -12.06
CA GLN A 54 10.85 22.66 -12.57
C GLN A 54 10.13 21.65 -13.46
N ASP A 55 9.49 22.13 -14.52
CA ASP A 55 8.56 21.33 -15.33
C ASP A 55 9.20 20.08 -15.94
N GLN A 56 10.43 20.20 -16.49
CA GLN A 56 11.14 19.06 -17.07
C GLN A 56 11.48 18.01 -16.01
N ALA A 57 11.99 18.42 -14.85
CA ALA A 57 12.35 17.49 -13.78
C ALA A 57 11.11 16.82 -13.14
N ALA A 58 9.95 17.48 -13.20
CA ALA A 58 8.68 16.87 -12.82
C ALA A 58 8.21 15.85 -13.86
N LEU A 59 8.34 16.19 -15.15
CA LEU A 59 8.01 15.27 -16.24
C LEU A 59 8.87 14.01 -16.18
N ASP A 60 10.19 14.15 -16.01
CA ASP A 60 11.13 13.04 -15.93
C ASP A 60 10.79 12.14 -14.71
N GLU A 61 10.45 12.72 -13.56
CA GLU A 61 10.00 11.94 -12.39
C GLU A 61 8.73 11.13 -12.67
N LEU A 62 7.75 11.73 -13.35
CA LEU A 62 6.50 11.05 -13.66
C LEU A 62 6.69 9.92 -14.67
N LEU A 63 7.47 10.17 -15.74
CA LEU A 63 7.62 9.24 -16.85
C LEU A 63 8.67 8.15 -16.58
N GLU A 64 9.77 8.50 -15.92
CA GLU A 64 10.88 7.57 -15.72
C GLU A 64 10.79 6.83 -14.38
N THR A 65 10.06 7.37 -13.40
CA THR A 65 9.95 6.75 -12.05
C THR A 65 8.51 6.36 -11.71
N ALA A 66 7.59 7.32 -11.58
CA ALA A 66 6.24 7.04 -11.07
C ALA A 66 5.48 6.04 -11.96
N GLY A 67 5.49 6.25 -13.29
CA GLY A 67 4.81 5.40 -14.26
C GLY A 67 5.34 3.94 -14.28
N PRO A 68 6.66 3.72 -14.42
CA PRO A 68 7.24 2.38 -14.38
C PRO A 68 7.01 1.66 -13.05
N VAL A 69 7.19 2.34 -11.91
CA VAL A 69 6.95 1.76 -10.59
C VAL A 69 5.48 1.37 -10.41
N LEU A 70 4.55 2.18 -10.89
CA LEU A 70 3.12 1.88 -10.85
C LEU A 70 2.76 0.68 -11.73
N THR A 71 3.38 0.56 -12.90
CA THR A 71 3.26 -0.63 -13.76
C THR A 71 3.74 -1.89 -13.04
N GLN A 72 4.92 -1.83 -12.40
CA GLN A 72 5.45 -2.95 -11.63
C GLN A 72 4.55 -3.32 -10.44
N ALA A 73 3.94 -2.32 -9.80
CA ALA A 73 2.98 -2.54 -8.72
C ALA A 73 1.74 -3.28 -9.24
N LEU A 74 1.16 -2.84 -10.36
CA LEU A 74 0.01 -3.49 -11.01
C LEU A 74 0.27 -4.95 -11.36
N GLU A 75 1.42 -5.25 -11.96
CA GLU A 75 1.82 -6.64 -12.23
C GLU A 75 1.94 -7.47 -10.95
N GLY A 76 2.50 -6.88 -9.90
CA GLY A 76 2.60 -7.51 -8.59
C GLY A 76 1.22 -7.83 -7.99
N VAL A 77 0.24 -6.93 -8.16
CA VAL A 77 -1.12 -7.13 -7.68
C VAL A 77 -1.79 -8.25 -8.47
N GLY A 78 -1.62 -8.30 -9.80
CA GLY A 78 -2.11 -9.42 -10.60
C GLY A 78 -1.53 -10.77 -10.18
N ARG A 79 -0.24 -10.82 -9.82
CA ARG A 79 0.38 -12.03 -9.24
C ARG A 79 -0.20 -12.39 -7.87
N LEU A 80 -0.46 -11.40 -7.02
CA LEU A 80 -1.10 -11.59 -5.72
C LEU A 80 -2.52 -12.13 -5.87
N GLU A 81 -3.32 -11.58 -6.78
CA GLU A 81 -4.66 -12.06 -7.08
C GLU A 81 -4.65 -13.50 -7.60
N ALA A 82 -3.76 -13.84 -8.53
CA ALA A 82 -3.62 -15.21 -9.02
C ALA A 82 -3.21 -16.18 -7.91
N ALA A 83 -2.30 -15.78 -7.02
CA ALA A 83 -1.92 -16.56 -5.84
C ALA A 83 -3.10 -16.72 -4.86
N LEU A 84 -3.87 -15.66 -4.63
CA LEU A 84 -5.07 -15.69 -3.79
C LEU A 84 -6.17 -16.54 -4.39
N GLU A 85 -6.38 -16.53 -5.71
CA GLU A 85 -7.37 -17.38 -6.38
C GLU A 85 -6.98 -18.86 -6.25
N ALA A 86 -5.70 -19.18 -6.48
CA ALA A 86 -5.17 -20.53 -6.30
C ALA A 86 -5.33 -21.02 -4.85
N HIS A 87 -5.08 -20.17 -3.86
CA HIS A 87 -5.25 -20.50 -2.44
C HIS A 87 -6.71 -20.44 -1.96
N GLY A 88 -7.52 -19.57 -2.55
CA GLY A 88 -8.91 -19.29 -2.18
C GLY A 88 -9.85 -20.44 -2.50
N ARG A 89 -9.51 -21.26 -3.51
CA ARG A 89 -10.18 -22.55 -3.76
C ARG A 89 -10.08 -23.52 -2.58
N GLU A 90 -9.15 -23.30 -1.64
CA GLU A 90 -8.91 -24.20 -0.51
C GLU A 90 -9.37 -23.62 0.85
N ARG A 91 -9.55 -22.30 1.02
CA ARG A 91 -9.62 -21.67 2.37
C ARG A 91 -10.50 -20.42 2.60
N GLU A 92 -11.45 -20.08 1.72
CA GLU A 92 -12.33 -18.88 1.91
C GLU A 92 -11.56 -17.59 2.24
N ALA A 93 -10.47 -17.31 1.51
CA ALA A 93 -9.73 -16.06 1.70
C ALA A 93 -10.51 -14.86 1.13
N ASP A 94 -10.57 -13.75 1.87
CA ASP A 94 -11.18 -12.50 1.40
C ASP A 94 -10.30 -11.83 0.34
N TRP A 95 -10.75 -11.85 -0.92
CA TRP A 95 -10.06 -11.30 -2.09
C TRP A 95 -10.35 -9.83 -2.33
N ARG A 96 -11.34 -9.25 -1.64
CA ARG A 96 -11.80 -7.87 -1.86
C ARG A 96 -10.69 -6.83 -1.70
N PRO A 97 -9.74 -6.93 -0.74
CA PRO A 97 -8.68 -5.95 -0.60
C PRO A 97 -7.70 -5.91 -1.79
N ALA A 98 -7.32 -7.07 -2.33
CA ALA A 98 -6.42 -7.16 -3.49
C ALA A 98 -7.07 -6.59 -4.76
N ALA A 99 -8.33 -6.97 -5.01
CA ALA A 99 -9.11 -6.41 -6.12
C ALA A 99 -9.29 -4.89 -5.99
N THR A 100 -9.60 -4.41 -4.77
CA THR A 100 -9.75 -2.97 -4.51
C THR A 100 -8.42 -2.22 -4.74
N LEU A 101 -7.30 -2.81 -4.32
CA LEU A 101 -5.98 -2.25 -4.57
C LEU A 101 -5.69 -2.14 -6.06
N ARG A 102 -6.00 -3.18 -6.84
CA ARG A 102 -5.81 -3.17 -8.30
C ARG A 102 -6.59 -2.04 -8.95
N VAL A 103 -7.90 -1.94 -8.67
CA VAL A 103 -8.75 -0.88 -9.23
C VAL A 103 -8.20 0.51 -8.90
N ARG A 104 -7.71 0.72 -7.66
CA ARG A 104 -7.11 1.99 -7.27
C ARG A 104 -5.82 2.29 -8.03
N MET A 105 -4.94 1.31 -8.20
CA MET A 105 -3.71 1.50 -8.98
C MET A 105 -4.00 1.77 -10.46
N GLU A 106 -4.96 1.07 -11.05
CA GLU A 106 -5.39 1.29 -12.43
C GLU A 106 -5.98 2.70 -12.62
N ALA A 107 -6.82 3.14 -11.68
CA ALA A 107 -7.38 4.49 -11.66
C ALA A 107 -6.28 5.55 -11.52
N ALA A 108 -5.32 5.38 -10.61
CA ALA A 108 -4.18 6.29 -10.47
C ALA A 108 -3.35 6.36 -11.76
N ALA A 109 -3.10 5.22 -12.42
CA ALA A 109 -2.39 5.19 -13.70
C ALA A 109 -3.16 5.92 -14.80
N GLY A 110 -4.49 5.79 -14.83
CA GLY A 110 -5.36 6.54 -15.72
C GLY A 110 -5.29 8.05 -15.51
N LEU A 111 -5.35 8.48 -14.25
CA LEU A 111 -5.27 9.90 -13.86
C LEU A 111 -3.92 10.52 -14.22
N LEU A 112 -2.80 9.80 -14.03
CA LEU A 112 -1.48 10.28 -14.46
C LEU A 112 -1.36 10.41 -15.98
N ARG A 113 -1.93 9.47 -16.75
CA ARG A 113 -1.99 9.60 -18.22
C ARG A 113 -2.84 10.79 -18.65
N GLN A 114 -3.98 11.00 -17.99
CA GLN A 114 -4.81 12.18 -18.24
C GLN A 114 -4.06 13.47 -17.92
N ALA A 115 -3.34 13.52 -16.80
CA ALA A 115 -2.52 14.67 -16.45
C ALA A 115 -1.45 14.99 -17.51
N ASP A 116 -0.79 13.97 -18.07
CA ASP A 116 0.18 14.16 -19.17
C ASP A 116 -0.49 14.74 -20.42
N ILE A 117 -1.65 14.19 -20.82
CA ILE A 117 -2.41 14.70 -21.96
C ILE A 117 -2.82 16.17 -21.76
N LEU A 118 -3.34 16.51 -20.57
CA LEU A 118 -3.76 17.87 -20.23
C LEU A 118 -2.56 18.84 -20.20
N ALA A 119 -1.43 18.42 -19.63
CA ALA A 119 -0.21 19.23 -19.61
C ALA A 119 0.30 19.53 -21.02
N ARG A 120 0.30 18.54 -21.92
CA ARG A 120 0.68 18.74 -23.33
C ARG A 120 -0.29 19.63 -24.09
N ALA A 121 -1.55 19.69 -23.67
CA ALA A 121 -2.56 20.59 -24.22
C ALA A 121 -2.47 22.02 -23.65
N GLY A 122 -1.54 22.30 -22.73
CA GLY A 122 -1.40 23.60 -22.07
C GLY A 122 -2.39 23.83 -20.92
N LEU A 123 -3.13 22.80 -20.50
CA LEU A 123 -4.10 22.82 -19.40
C LEU A 123 -3.40 22.45 -18.09
N ALA A 124 -2.58 23.38 -17.59
CA ALA A 124 -1.68 23.13 -16.46
C ALA A 124 -2.43 22.90 -15.13
N GLU A 125 -3.54 23.62 -14.91
CA GLU A 125 -4.35 23.53 -13.69
C GLU A 125 -5.05 22.17 -13.61
N GLU A 126 -5.75 21.77 -14.66
CA GLU A 126 -6.46 20.49 -14.72
C GLU A 126 -5.50 19.29 -14.72
N ALA A 127 -4.30 19.47 -15.27
CA ALA A 127 -3.21 18.50 -15.14
C ALA A 127 -2.75 18.38 -13.67
N GLY A 128 -2.69 19.48 -12.93
CA GLY A 128 -2.45 19.51 -11.49
C GLY A 128 -3.50 18.72 -10.71
N ASP A 129 -4.78 19.02 -10.94
CA ASP A 129 -5.91 18.33 -10.29
C ASP A 129 -5.87 16.82 -10.55
N SER A 130 -5.57 16.42 -11.79
CA SER A 130 -5.47 15.01 -12.17
C SER A 130 -4.31 14.31 -11.43
N ARG A 131 -3.17 14.98 -11.22
CA ARG A 131 -2.05 14.44 -10.44
C ARG A 131 -2.39 14.33 -8.96
N GLU A 132 -3.06 15.33 -8.39
CA GLU A 132 -3.49 15.30 -6.99
C GLU A 132 -4.49 14.16 -6.75
N ALA A 133 -5.47 13.99 -7.64
CA ALA A 133 -6.40 12.87 -7.61
C ALA A 133 -5.68 11.50 -7.70
N ALA A 134 -4.63 11.41 -8.53
CA ALA A 134 -3.82 10.19 -8.64
C ALA A 134 -3.10 9.90 -7.32
N LEU A 135 -2.46 10.91 -6.72
CA LEU A 135 -1.78 10.81 -5.43
C LEU A 135 -2.73 10.34 -4.33
N TRP A 136 -3.88 11.00 -4.19
CA TRP A 136 -4.93 10.64 -3.24
C TRP A 136 -5.40 9.19 -3.40
N THR A 137 -5.46 8.71 -4.65
CA THR A 137 -5.87 7.33 -4.97
C THR A 137 -4.81 6.33 -4.55
N LEU A 138 -3.53 6.63 -4.79
CA LEU A 138 -2.40 5.79 -4.36
C LEU A 138 -2.30 5.71 -2.84
N GLU A 139 -2.47 6.83 -2.15
CA GLU A 139 -2.46 6.89 -0.68
C GLU A 139 -3.57 6.06 -0.05
N ARG A 140 -4.78 6.09 -0.62
CA ARG A 140 -5.87 5.20 -0.21
C ARG A 140 -5.61 3.74 -0.56
N GLY A 141 -4.88 3.46 -1.64
CA GLY A 141 -4.41 2.13 -1.97
C GLY A 141 -3.47 1.58 -0.91
N LEU A 142 -2.51 2.39 -0.45
CA LEU A 142 -1.58 2.03 0.63
C LEU A 142 -2.31 1.63 1.91
N ALA A 143 -3.38 2.32 2.28
CA ALA A 143 -4.19 1.98 3.46
C ALA A 143 -4.83 0.58 3.40
N LEU A 144 -4.82 -0.10 2.25
CA LEU A 144 -5.31 -1.47 2.08
C LEU A 144 -4.20 -2.53 2.19
N VAL A 145 -2.93 -2.11 2.22
CA VAL A 145 -1.77 -3.02 2.20
C VAL A 145 -1.03 -2.97 3.54
N PRO A 146 -0.95 -4.08 4.29
CA PRO A 146 -0.06 -4.17 5.45
C PRO A 146 1.39 -3.82 5.08
N PRO A 147 2.14 -3.06 5.91
CA PRO A 147 1.80 -2.58 7.26
C PRO A 147 1.08 -1.21 7.27
N PHE A 148 0.76 -0.63 6.11
CA PHE A 148 0.18 0.71 6.00
C PHE A 148 -1.34 0.74 6.26
N SER A 149 -1.97 -0.43 6.31
CA SER A 149 -3.34 -0.59 6.78
C SER A 149 -3.39 -0.58 8.31
N PRO A 150 -4.23 0.26 8.95
CA PRO A 150 -4.45 0.17 10.38
C PRO A 150 -5.06 -1.19 10.70
N VAL A 151 -4.34 -2.02 11.44
CA VAL A 151 -4.85 -3.32 11.88
C VAL A 151 -5.94 -3.06 12.93
N PRO A 152 -7.22 -3.40 12.69
CA PRO A 152 -8.25 -3.24 13.70
C PRO A 152 -7.87 -4.09 14.93
N GLY A 153 -7.67 -3.45 16.07
CA GLY A 153 -7.34 -4.10 17.35
C GLY A 153 -5.86 -4.19 17.71
N GLN A 154 -4.93 -3.61 16.93
CA GLN A 154 -3.56 -3.37 17.38
C GLN A 154 -3.33 -1.87 17.55
N ASP A 155 -3.48 -1.36 18.78
CA ASP A 155 -2.86 -0.10 19.18
C ASP A 155 -1.35 -0.28 18.99
N MET A 156 -0.82 0.23 17.89
CA MET A 156 0.63 0.26 17.70
C MET A 156 1.16 1.40 18.57
N PRO A 157 1.89 1.12 19.68
CA PRO A 157 2.48 2.20 20.45
C PRO A 157 3.48 2.91 19.55
N ILE A 158 3.15 4.13 19.15
CA ILE A 158 4.11 5.03 18.51
C ILE A 158 5.11 5.39 19.61
N HIS A 159 6.19 4.64 19.71
CA HIS A 159 7.36 5.09 20.44
C HIS A 159 7.94 6.25 19.65
N ALA A 160 7.62 7.48 20.07
CA ALA A 160 8.34 8.66 19.63
C ALA A 160 9.83 8.41 19.79
N LEU A 161 10.56 8.44 18.68
CA LEU A 161 12.02 8.42 18.71
C LEU A 161 12.47 9.64 19.53
N PRO A 162 13.30 9.47 20.57
CA PRO A 162 13.80 10.61 21.33
C PRO A 162 14.62 11.50 20.38
N PRO A 163 14.47 12.83 20.45
CA PRO A 163 15.21 13.73 19.60
C PRO A 163 16.71 13.54 19.85
N THR A 164 17.44 13.12 18.82
CA THR A 164 18.90 13.02 18.86
C THR A 164 19.47 14.42 18.64
N TYR A 165 19.51 15.22 19.70
CA TYR A 165 20.35 16.41 19.70
C TYR A 165 21.80 15.97 19.99
N PRO A 166 22.79 16.34 19.16
CA PRO A 166 24.17 16.25 19.59
C PRO A 166 24.36 17.22 20.77
N ALA A 167 24.73 16.69 21.93
CA ALA A 167 25.07 17.49 23.09
C ALA A 167 26.43 18.18 22.85
N GLU A 168 26.42 19.27 22.09
CA GLU A 168 27.54 20.21 22.10
C GLU A 168 27.45 21.10 23.33
N GLY A 169 28.42 20.88 24.22
CA GLY A 169 29.07 21.93 25.00
C GLY A 169 28.26 22.60 26.10
N LEU A 170 28.50 22.20 27.35
CA LEU A 170 28.57 23.17 28.44
C LEU A 170 29.65 22.80 29.47
N PRO A 171 30.42 23.78 29.97
CA PRO A 171 31.64 23.57 30.75
C PRO A 171 31.31 23.11 32.18
N ARG A 172 32.23 22.33 32.75
CA ARG A 172 32.19 21.92 34.16
C ARG A 172 32.45 23.13 35.07
N PRO A 173 31.75 23.26 36.21
CA PRO A 173 32.27 23.98 37.36
C PRO A 173 33.41 23.20 38.04
#